data_AF-A0A1J5MGE2-F1
#
_entry.id   AF-A0A1J5MGE2-F1
#
_cell.length_a   1.000
_cell.length_b   1.000
_cell.length_c   1.000
_cell.angle_alpha   90.00
_cell.angle_beta   90.00
_cell.angle_gamma   90.00
#
_symmetry.space_group_name_H-M   'P 1'
#
loop_
_entity.id
_entity.type
_entity.pdbx_description
1 polymer ?
#
loop_
_entity_poly.entity_id
_entity_poly.type
_entity_poly.pdbx_seq_one_letter_code
_entity_poly.pdbx_strand_id
1 'polypeptide(L)'
;MALTVQTNVTSLNAQRNLGTSGSDLSTSMQRLSSGLRINSAKDDAAGLQISNRLTSQISGLNVAIRNAGDGISLAQSAEGALQESTNILHRMRDLSIQAANGSNSPEDRRAIQEEVTQLQQELTRIAETTTFGDRKLLDGSFGTESFQVGAKSFETINMGLAAFGAKDIGSYVSDIAGNATDGYGAVGAANSVNGTLSIVSSEGTDAGLGAVGNSAAELATAINTSDSSAKADARTGVELD
;
A
#
# COMPACT_ATOMS: atom_id res chain seq x y z
N MET A 1 -53.84 -43.30 56.33
CA MET A 1 -54.12 -43.18 54.88
C MET A 1 -55.61 -43.17 54.70
N ALA A 2 -56.19 -42.03 54.30
CA ALA A 2 -57.62 -41.94 54.04
C ALA A 2 -57.92 -42.56 52.67
N LEU A 3 -58.75 -43.61 52.63
CA LEU A 3 -59.15 -44.29 51.41
C LEU A 3 -60.38 -43.56 50.82
N THR A 4 -60.15 -42.60 49.94
CA THR A 4 -61.22 -41.88 49.23
C THR A 4 -61.40 -42.45 47.82
N VAL A 5 -62.57 -42.97 47.51
CA VAL A 5 -62.86 -43.69 46.24
C VAL A 5 -63.06 -42.75 45.04
N GLN A 6 -63.42 -41.49 45.30
CA GLN A 6 -63.79 -40.52 44.27
C GLN A 6 -62.58 -39.74 43.71
N THR A 7 -61.51 -39.61 44.49
CA THR A 7 -60.22 -39.02 44.07
C THR A 7 -59.10 -39.99 44.36
N ASN A 8 -58.66 -40.70 43.33
CA ASN A 8 -57.56 -41.65 43.42
C ASN A 8 -56.21 -40.91 43.34
N VAL A 9 -55.66 -40.58 44.52
CA VAL A 9 -54.40 -39.86 44.66
C VAL A 9 -53.17 -40.63 44.14
N THR A 10 -53.19 -41.97 44.14
CA THR A 10 -52.07 -42.77 43.61
C THR A 10 -52.07 -42.74 42.08
N SER A 11 -53.25 -42.82 41.45
CA SER A 11 -53.42 -42.65 40.00
C SER A 11 -53.02 -41.24 39.53
N LEU A 12 -53.43 -40.18 40.25
CA LEU A 12 -53.04 -38.79 39.96
C LEU A 12 -51.53 -38.56 40.09
N ASN A 13 -50.86 -39.25 41.01
CA ASN A 13 -49.41 -39.19 41.15
C ASN A 13 -48.71 -39.91 39.99
N ALA A 14 -49.18 -41.12 39.63
CA ALA A 14 -48.68 -41.85 38.47
C ALA A 14 -48.83 -41.05 37.16
N GLN A 15 -49.96 -40.37 36.95
CA GLN A 15 -50.20 -39.52 35.78
C GLN A 15 -49.29 -38.28 35.75
N ARG A 16 -49.00 -37.65 36.90
CA ARG A 16 -48.03 -36.55 37.01
C ARG A 16 -46.60 -36.99 36.68
N ASN A 17 -46.19 -38.15 37.18
CA ASN A 17 -44.86 -38.70 36.86
C ASN A 17 -44.75 -39.05 35.38
N LEU A 18 -45.79 -39.64 34.78
CA LEU A 18 -45.84 -39.92 33.33
C LEU A 18 -45.74 -38.63 32.50
N GLY A 19 -46.43 -37.55 32.91
CA GLY A 19 -46.30 -36.25 32.28
C GLY A 19 -44.87 -35.69 32.32
N THR A 20 -44.19 -35.85 33.46
CA THR A 20 -42.79 -35.42 33.65
C THR A 20 -41.85 -36.24 32.76
N SER A 21 -41.99 -37.57 32.74
CA SER A 21 -41.20 -38.44 31.84
C SER A 21 -41.46 -38.14 30.36
N GLY A 22 -42.70 -37.78 30.00
CA GLY A 22 -43.05 -37.35 28.65
C GLY A 22 -42.33 -36.05 28.23
N SER A 23 -42.25 -35.06 29.12
CA SER A 23 -41.52 -33.82 28.85
C SER A 23 -40.00 -34.02 28.76
N ASP A 24 -39.44 -34.91 29.58
CA ASP A 24 -38.00 -35.21 29.56
C ASP A 24 -37.61 -35.97 28.28
N LEU A 25 -38.46 -36.90 27.84
CA LEU A 25 -38.29 -37.59 26.56
C LEU A 25 -38.36 -36.63 25.37
N SER A 26 -39.34 -35.73 25.36
CA SER A 26 -39.47 -34.72 24.30
C SER A 26 -38.23 -33.82 24.22
N THR A 27 -37.70 -33.40 25.37
CA THR A 27 -36.45 -32.61 25.44
C THR A 27 -35.25 -33.41 24.93
N SER A 28 -35.16 -34.70 25.29
CA SER A 28 -34.09 -35.59 24.85
C SER A 28 -34.13 -35.81 23.33
N MET A 29 -35.33 -36.00 22.77
CA MET A 29 -35.55 -36.12 21.32
C MET A 29 -35.18 -34.83 20.58
N GLN A 30 -35.51 -33.66 21.14
CA GLN A 30 -35.11 -32.37 20.57
C GLN A 30 -33.59 -32.21 20.53
N ARG A 31 -32.88 -32.54 21.62
CA ARG A 31 -31.42 -32.50 21.69
C ARG A 31 -30.76 -33.52 20.75
N LEU A 32 -31.35 -34.71 20.62
CA LEU A 32 -30.87 -35.73 19.69
C LEU A 32 -31.02 -35.26 18.23
N SER A 33 -32.17 -34.68 17.89
CA SER A 33 -32.45 -34.21 16.53
C SER A 33 -31.60 -33.01 16.12
N SER A 34 -31.30 -32.09 17.04
CA SER A 34 -30.45 -30.93 16.75
C SER A 34 -28.96 -31.20 16.93
N GLY A 35 -28.60 -32.23 17.69
CA GLY A 35 -27.23 -32.47 18.13
C GLY A 35 -26.70 -31.45 19.15
N LEU A 36 -27.55 -30.51 19.60
CA LEU A 36 -27.17 -29.44 20.52
C LEU A 36 -27.74 -29.71 21.91
N ARG A 37 -26.88 -29.56 22.93
CA ARG A 37 -27.31 -29.64 24.35
C ARG A 37 -28.23 -28.48 24.73
N ILE A 38 -27.98 -27.28 24.21
CA ILE A 38 -28.74 -26.06 24.48
C ILE A 38 -29.50 -25.71 23.21
N ASN A 39 -30.83 -25.85 23.21
CA ASN A 39 -31.67 -25.48 22.08
C ASN A 39 -32.48 -24.21 22.35
N SER A 40 -32.73 -23.87 23.62
CA SER A 40 -33.53 -22.71 24.00
C SER A 40 -32.98 -22.03 25.25
N ALA A 41 -33.41 -20.79 25.50
CA ALA A 41 -33.07 -20.04 26.72
C ALA A 41 -33.61 -20.71 28.01
N LYS A 42 -34.59 -21.63 27.90
CA LYS A 42 -35.10 -22.42 29.02
C LYS A 42 -34.08 -23.45 29.51
N ASP A 43 -33.24 -23.97 28.62
CA ASP A 43 -32.26 -25.01 28.95
C ASP A 43 -31.07 -24.43 29.74
N ASP A 44 -30.50 -23.32 29.27
CA ASP A 44 -29.35 -22.64 29.86
C ASP A 44 -29.20 -21.23 29.28
N ALA A 45 -29.73 -20.21 29.97
CA ALA A 45 -29.68 -18.83 29.48
C ALA A 45 -28.25 -18.28 29.39
N ALA A 46 -27.38 -18.62 30.35
CA ALA A 46 -25.98 -18.17 30.37
C ALA A 46 -25.16 -18.88 29.30
N GLY A 47 -25.36 -20.19 29.14
CA GLY A 47 -24.75 -20.99 28.09
C GLY A 47 -25.16 -20.50 26.70
N LEU A 48 -26.44 -20.22 26.48
CA LEU A 48 -26.92 -19.67 25.21
C LEU A 48 -26.33 -18.29 24.91
N GLN A 49 -26.20 -17.41 25.91
CA GLN A 49 -25.56 -16.10 25.74
C GLN A 49 -24.09 -16.21 25.34
N ILE A 50 -23.34 -17.10 26.00
CA ILE A 50 -21.92 -17.35 25.67
C ILE A 50 -21.82 -17.95 24.27
N SER A 51 -22.64 -18.95 23.95
CA SER A 51 -22.69 -19.56 22.62
C SER A 51 -22.99 -18.54 21.53
N ASN A 52 -23.99 -17.68 21.71
CA ASN A 52 -24.32 -16.62 20.74
C ASN A 52 -23.14 -15.65 20.54
N ARG A 53 -22.48 -15.23 21.63
CA ARG A 53 -21.28 -14.38 21.54
C ARG A 53 -20.15 -15.07 20.78
N LEU A 54 -19.90 -16.35 21.04
CA LEU A 54 -18.88 -17.13 20.34
C LEU A 54 -19.26 -17.34 18.86
N THR A 55 -20.52 -17.60 18.54
CA THR A 55 -21.00 -17.70 17.16
C THR A 55 -20.78 -16.38 16.42
N SER A 56 -21.14 -15.24 17.00
CA SER A 56 -20.86 -13.92 16.41
C SER A 56 -19.37 -13.69 16.20
N GLN A 57 -18.53 -14.10 17.16
CA GLN A 57 -17.08 -14.01 17.05
C GLN A 57 -16.54 -14.89 15.90
N ILE A 58 -17.00 -16.14 15.79
CA ILE A 58 -16.61 -17.06 14.72
C ILE A 58 -17.03 -16.51 13.35
N SER A 59 -18.27 -16.01 13.23
CA SER A 59 -18.73 -15.35 12.00
C SER A 59 -17.88 -14.14 11.65
N GLY A 60 -17.50 -13.32 12.64
CA GLY A 60 -16.58 -12.20 12.45
C GLY A 60 -15.20 -12.65 11.97
N LEU A 61 -14.63 -13.68 12.59
CA LEU A 61 -13.33 -14.25 12.19
C LEU A 61 -13.36 -14.83 10.76
N ASN A 62 -14.46 -15.47 10.34
CA ASN A 62 -14.59 -15.97 8.98
C ASN A 62 -14.61 -14.86 7.92
N VAL A 63 -15.17 -13.69 8.25
CA VAL A 63 -15.09 -12.50 7.38
C VAL A 63 -13.66 -11.94 7.39
N ALA A 64 -13.05 -11.86 8.57
CA ALA A 64 -11.66 -11.41 8.71
C ALA A 64 -10.65 -12.25 7.91
N ILE A 65 -10.81 -13.58 7.87
CA ILE A 65 -9.97 -14.47 7.05
C ILE A 65 -10.10 -14.12 5.57
N ARG A 66 -11.32 -13.83 5.09
CA ARG A 66 -11.55 -13.42 3.70
C ARG A 66 -10.90 -12.06 3.42
N ASN A 67 -11.10 -11.08 4.30
CA ASN A 67 -10.47 -9.76 4.17
C ASN A 67 -8.93 -9.84 4.17
N ALA A 68 -8.36 -10.73 5.00
CA ALA A 68 -6.92 -10.99 5.02
C ALA A 68 -6.46 -11.62 3.70
N GLY A 69 -7.24 -12.55 3.14
CA GLY A 69 -7.00 -13.11 1.81
C GLY A 69 -6.98 -12.04 0.72
N ASP A 70 -7.94 -11.11 0.73
CA ASP A 70 -8.00 -9.99 -0.21
C ASP A 70 -6.77 -9.07 -0.06
N GLY A 71 -6.37 -8.77 1.18
CA GLY A 71 -5.16 -8.01 1.47
C GLY A 71 -3.89 -8.68 0.94
N ILE A 72 -3.78 -10.01 1.07
CA ILE A 72 -2.66 -10.80 0.52
C ILE A 72 -2.65 -10.71 -1.01
N SER A 73 -3.79 -10.92 -1.67
CA SER A 73 -3.87 -10.87 -3.14
C SER A 73 -3.56 -9.47 -3.69
N LEU A 74 -3.97 -8.42 -2.98
CA LEU A 74 -3.62 -7.05 -3.31
C LEU A 74 -2.11 -6.82 -3.17
N ALA A 75 -1.52 -7.24 -2.05
CA ALA A 75 -0.08 -7.10 -1.81
C ALA A 75 0.74 -7.85 -2.86
N GLN A 76 0.33 -9.07 -3.25
CA GLN A 76 0.99 -9.85 -4.30
C GLN A 76 0.92 -9.18 -5.67
N SER A 77 -0.21 -8.56 -5.99
CA SER A 77 -0.37 -7.81 -7.25
C SER A 77 0.56 -6.60 -7.30
N ALA A 78 0.67 -5.88 -6.18
CA ALA A 78 1.63 -4.79 -6.04
C ALA A 78 3.09 -5.27 -6.10
N GLU A 79 3.42 -6.37 -5.42
CA GLU A 79 4.75 -6.96 -5.41
C GLU A 79 5.22 -7.38 -6.82
N GLY A 80 4.35 -8.02 -7.60
CA GLY A 80 4.68 -8.37 -8.99
C GLY A 80 4.98 -7.15 -9.87
N ALA A 81 4.22 -6.07 -9.73
CA ALA A 81 4.47 -4.82 -10.45
C ALA A 81 5.76 -4.11 -10.00
N LEU A 82 6.07 -4.16 -8.70
CA LEU A 82 7.32 -3.62 -8.16
C LEU A 82 8.55 -4.44 -8.56
N GLN A 83 8.40 -5.75 -8.73
CA GLN A 83 9.47 -6.60 -9.26
C GLN A 83 9.86 -6.18 -10.68
N GLU A 84 8.86 -5.91 -11.54
CA GLU A 84 9.14 -5.42 -12.89
C GLU A 84 9.74 -4.02 -12.88
N SER A 85 9.24 -3.14 -12.01
CA SER A 85 9.82 -1.82 -11.80
C SER A 85 11.29 -1.89 -11.37
N THR A 86 11.63 -2.87 -10.52
CA THR A 86 13.01 -3.13 -10.06
C THR A 86 13.90 -3.60 -11.21
N ASN A 87 13.41 -4.49 -12.08
CA ASN A 87 14.15 -4.93 -13.27
C ASN A 87 14.46 -3.76 -14.21
N ILE A 88 13.47 -2.88 -14.43
CA ILE A 88 13.67 -1.68 -15.25
C ILE A 88 14.70 -0.75 -14.63
N LEU A 89 14.66 -0.53 -13.31
CA LEU A 89 15.64 0.28 -12.59
C LEU A 89 17.05 -0.31 -12.70
N HIS A 90 17.21 -1.63 -12.63
CA HIS A 90 18.48 -2.29 -12.89
C HIS A 90 18.97 -2.02 -14.32
N ARG A 91 18.10 -2.12 -15.33
CA ARG A 91 18.46 -1.81 -16.72
C ARG A 91 18.89 -0.35 -16.89
N MET A 92 18.15 0.60 -16.30
CA MET A 92 18.51 2.02 -16.34
C MET A 92 19.85 2.29 -15.65
N ARG A 93 20.16 1.58 -14.57
CA ARG A 93 21.48 1.65 -13.92
C ARG A 93 22.59 1.16 -14.84
N ASP A 94 22.40 0.04 -15.52
CA ASP A 94 23.40 -0.51 -16.46
C ASP A 94 23.66 0.47 -17.61
N LEU A 95 22.60 1.05 -18.18
CA LEU A 95 22.68 2.09 -19.21
C LEU A 95 23.39 3.34 -18.70
N SER A 96 23.15 3.75 -17.45
CA SER A 96 23.81 4.90 -16.84
C SER A 96 25.32 4.67 -16.69
N ILE A 97 25.73 3.47 -16.26
CA ILE A 97 27.15 3.08 -16.15
C ILE A 97 27.78 3.00 -17.55
N GLN A 98 27.04 2.49 -18.54
CA GLN A 98 27.49 2.46 -19.93
C GLN A 98 27.71 3.88 -20.47
N ALA A 99 26.75 4.80 -20.28
CA ALA A 99 26.84 6.18 -20.73
C ALA A 99 28.01 6.95 -20.10
N ALA A 100 28.37 6.61 -18.85
CA ALA A 100 29.49 7.19 -18.11
C ALA A 100 30.87 6.79 -18.67
N ASN A 101 30.96 5.81 -19.57
CA ASN A 101 32.22 5.47 -20.21
C ASN A 101 32.67 6.61 -21.16
N GLY A 102 33.93 7.03 -21.01
CA GLY A 102 34.54 8.11 -21.80
C GLY A 102 34.74 7.76 -23.27
N SER A 103 34.70 6.48 -23.64
CA SER A 103 34.87 6.02 -25.03
C SER A 103 33.61 6.12 -25.90
N ASN A 104 32.44 6.38 -25.31
CA ASN A 104 31.19 6.46 -26.06
C ASN A 104 31.06 7.81 -26.77
N SER A 105 30.60 7.78 -28.03
CA SER A 105 30.33 8.99 -28.79
C SER A 105 29.13 9.77 -28.23
N PRO A 106 29.00 11.08 -28.53
CA PRO A 106 27.80 11.84 -28.23
C PRO A 106 26.52 11.21 -28.80
N GLU A 107 26.59 10.61 -30.00
CA GLU A 107 25.48 9.91 -30.64
C GLU A 107 25.07 8.65 -29.86
N ASP A 108 26.03 7.87 -29.37
CA ASP A 108 25.77 6.69 -28.53
C ASP A 108 25.12 7.07 -27.20
N ARG A 109 25.59 8.16 -26.58
CA ARG A 109 24.98 8.69 -25.35
C ARG A 109 23.54 9.16 -25.59
N ARG A 110 23.25 9.76 -26.75
CA ARG A 110 21.89 10.14 -27.12
C ARG A 110 20.98 8.93 -27.30
N ALA A 111 21.45 7.87 -27.95
CA ALA A 111 20.69 6.63 -28.11
C ALA A 111 20.41 5.95 -26.75
N ILE A 112 21.39 5.93 -25.85
CA ILE A 112 21.20 5.43 -24.48
C ILE A 112 20.14 6.26 -23.73
N GLN A 113 20.16 7.58 -23.89
CA GLN A 113 19.17 8.47 -23.27
C GLN A 113 17.74 8.23 -23.80
N GLU A 114 17.58 7.94 -25.09
CA GLU A 114 16.30 7.55 -25.66
C GLU A 114 15.78 6.24 -25.05
N GLU A 115 16.65 5.23 -24.85
CA GLU A 115 16.29 3.98 -24.18
C GLU A 115 15.87 4.23 -22.72
N VAL A 116 16.63 5.04 -21.97
CA VAL A 116 16.26 5.43 -20.60
C VAL A 116 14.91 6.14 -20.55
N THR A 117 14.62 7.01 -21.52
CA THR A 117 13.33 7.73 -21.59
C THR A 117 12.17 6.76 -21.83
N GLN A 118 12.33 5.75 -22.67
CA GLN A 118 11.32 4.71 -22.87
C GLN A 118 11.11 3.86 -21.60
N LEU A 119 12.18 3.52 -20.90
CA LEU A 119 12.11 2.81 -19.63
C LEU A 119 11.40 3.62 -18.53
N GLN A 120 11.58 4.95 -18.51
CA GLN A 120 10.83 5.84 -17.61
C GLN A 120 9.32 5.89 -17.95
N GLN A 121 8.98 5.91 -19.24
CA GLN A 121 7.59 5.82 -19.68
C GLN A 121 6.97 4.49 -19.26
N GLU A 122 7.73 3.40 -19.38
CA GLU A 122 7.30 2.08 -18.97
C GLU A 122 7.08 1.96 -17.45
N LEU A 123 7.97 2.53 -16.64
CA LEU A 123 7.75 2.63 -15.19
C LEU A 123 6.47 3.39 -14.84
N THR A 124 6.23 4.51 -15.52
CA THR A 124 5.01 5.30 -15.34
C THR A 124 3.78 4.49 -15.75
N ARG A 125 3.86 3.75 -16.87
CA ARG A 125 2.79 2.86 -17.32
C ARG A 125 2.50 1.76 -16.30
N ILE A 126 3.51 1.11 -15.72
CA ILE A 126 3.33 0.09 -14.68
C ILE A 126 2.63 0.71 -13.47
N ALA A 127 3.07 1.88 -13.01
CA ALA A 127 2.44 2.58 -11.89
C ALA A 127 0.96 2.91 -12.15
N GLU A 128 0.63 3.39 -13.35
CA GLU A 128 -0.73 3.79 -13.74
C GLU A 128 -1.64 2.61 -14.11
N THR A 129 -1.10 1.49 -14.60
CA THR A 129 -1.90 0.34 -15.05
C THR A 129 -2.13 -0.71 -13.96
N THR A 130 -1.31 -0.72 -12.90
CA THR A 130 -1.45 -1.68 -11.80
C THR A 130 -2.69 -1.38 -10.97
N THR A 131 -3.72 -2.21 -11.13
CA THR A 131 -5.01 -2.13 -10.43
C THR A 131 -5.37 -3.42 -9.73
N PHE A 132 -6.04 -3.30 -8.59
CA PHE A 132 -6.76 -4.40 -7.95
C PHE A 132 -8.22 -4.01 -7.78
N GLY A 133 -9.11 -4.70 -8.51
CA GLY A 133 -10.48 -4.23 -8.71
C GLY A 133 -10.49 -2.87 -9.40
N ASP A 134 -11.20 -1.90 -8.84
CA ASP A 134 -11.31 -0.54 -9.39
C ASP A 134 -10.26 0.43 -8.84
N ARG A 135 -9.33 -0.03 -8.00
CA ARG A 135 -8.37 0.82 -7.29
C ARG A 135 -6.97 0.70 -7.89
N LYS A 136 -6.32 1.84 -8.10
CA LYS A 136 -4.91 1.94 -8.48
C LYS A 136 -4.04 1.74 -7.26
N LEU A 137 -2.92 1.02 -7.43
CA LEU A 137 -2.06 0.62 -6.31
C LEU A 137 -0.80 1.47 -6.18
N LEU A 138 -0.22 1.91 -7.31
CA LEU A 138 1.15 2.45 -7.36
C LEU A 138 1.24 3.88 -7.90
N ASP A 139 0.11 4.54 -8.15
CA ASP A 139 0.04 5.93 -8.65
C ASP A 139 0.13 7.00 -7.53
N GLY A 140 0.20 6.56 -6.27
CA GLY A 140 0.22 7.43 -5.09
C GLY A 140 -1.15 7.78 -4.53
N SER A 141 -2.24 7.46 -5.22
CA SER A 141 -3.62 7.70 -4.74
C SER A 141 -4.06 6.69 -3.69
N PHE A 142 -3.36 5.55 -3.59
CA PHE A 142 -3.71 4.46 -2.68
C PHE A 142 -3.64 4.86 -1.20
N GLY A 143 -2.68 5.69 -0.81
CA GLY A 143 -2.52 6.16 0.57
C GLY A 143 -2.29 5.01 1.56
N THR A 144 -2.98 5.06 2.71
CA THR A 144 -2.95 4.00 3.73
C THR A 144 -4.34 3.42 3.91
N GLU A 145 -4.47 2.12 3.69
CA GLU A 145 -5.73 1.39 3.80
C GLU A 145 -5.69 0.42 4.96
N SER A 146 -6.81 0.30 5.68
CA SER A 146 -6.95 -0.57 6.84
C SER A 146 -7.76 -1.82 6.50
N PHE A 147 -7.16 -3.00 6.65
CA PHE A 147 -7.82 -4.28 6.47
C PHE A 147 -8.28 -4.83 7.82
N GLN A 148 -9.59 -5.02 7.98
CA GLN A 148 -10.16 -5.60 9.20
C GLN A 148 -9.91 -7.10 9.25
N VAL A 149 -9.02 -7.53 10.16
CA VAL A 149 -8.55 -8.93 10.30
C VAL A 149 -8.96 -9.55 11.63
N GLY A 150 -9.77 -8.87 12.43
CA GLY A 150 -10.29 -9.39 13.69
C GLY A 150 -11.81 -9.33 13.79
N ALA A 151 -12.34 -9.88 14.89
CA ALA A 151 -13.77 -9.93 15.17
C ALA A 151 -14.27 -8.72 15.96
N LYS A 152 -13.37 -7.92 16.55
CA LYS A 152 -13.72 -6.68 17.25
C LYS A 152 -13.42 -5.47 16.37
N SER A 153 -14.09 -4.36 16.67
CA SER A 153 -13.85 -3.09 16.00
C SER A 153 -12.39 -2.65 16.17
N PHE A 154 -11.80 -2.11 15.10
CA PHE A 154 -10.42 -1.60 15.03
C PHE A 154 -9.31 -2.66 15.18
N GLU A 155 -9.63 -3.95 15.00
CA GLU A 155 -8.62 -4.99 14.78
C GLU A 155 -8.19 -5.01 13.31
N THR A 156 -7.46 -3.95 12.90
CA THR A 156 -7.06 -3.73 11.51
C THR A 156 -5.55 -3.81 11.31
N ILE A 157 -5.14 -4.24 10.11
CA ILE A 157 -3.77 -4.09 9.59
C ILE A 157 -3.78 -2.94 8.60
N ASN A 158 -2.93 -1.95 8.84
CA ASN A 158 -2.77 -0.83 7.92
C ASN A 158 -1.68 -1.16 6.91
N MET A 159 -1.98 -0.99 5.63
CA MET A 159 -1.05 -1.17 4.53
C MET A 159 -0.97 0.14 3.76
N GLY A 160 0.24 0.69 3.68
CA GLY A 160 0.53 1.88 2.88
C GLY A 160 1.27 1.49 1.62
N LEU A 161 0.83 1.99 0.47
CA LEU A 161 1.58 1.91 -0.78
C LEU A 161 1.95 3.33 -1.19
N ALA A 162 3.25 3.54 -1.43
CA ALA A 162 3.77 4.80 -1.94
C ALA A 162 3.55 4.92 -3.46
N ALA A 163 3.74 6.12 -4.00
CA ALA A 163 3.79 6.33 -5.43
C ALA A 163 5.11 5.75 -6.00
N PHE A 164 5.02 5.00 -7.09
CA PHE A 164 6.16 4.39 -7.78
C PHE A 164 6.24 4.81 -9.27
N GLY A 165 5.64 5.95 -9.63
CA GLY A 165 5.82 6.53 -10.97
C GLY A 165 7.25 7.01 -11.18
N ALA A 166 7.70 7.14 -12.45
CA ALA A 166 9.07 7.60 -12.74
C ALA A 166 9.40 8.98 -12.13
N LYS A 167 8.41 9.86 -12.05
CA LYS A 167 8.51 11.17 -11.38
C LYS A 167 8.70 11.07 -9.86
N ASP A 168 8.20 10.00 -9.24
CA ASP A 168 8.20 9.80 -7.79
C ASP A 168 9.42 8.95 -7.33
N ILE A 169 9.93 8.06 -8.19
CA ILE A 169 11.12 7.23 -7.94
C ILE A 169 12.42 8.01 -8.20
N GLY A 170 12.42 8.93 -9.18
CA GLY A 170 13.62 9.68 -9.51
C GLY A 170 13.58 10.23 -10.93
N SER A 171 12.97 11.40 -11.08
CA SER A 171 13.20 12.26 -12.23
C SER A 171 12.97 13.71 -11.81
N TYR A 172 13.96 14.30 -11.13
CA TYR A 172 14.10 15.75 -11.13
C TYR A 172 14.67 16.15 -12.50
N VAL A 173 13.83 16.19 -13.53
CA VAL A 173 14.16 16.99 -14.71
C VAL A 173 13.90 18.43 -14.32
N SER A 174 14.93 19.09 -13.79
CA SER A 174 15.00 20.55 -13.87
C SER A 174 15.25 20.88 -15.33
N ASP A 175 14.18 21.02 -16.10
CA ASP A 175 14.25 21.74 -17.36
C ASP A 175 14.62 23.17 -17.00
N ILE A 176 15.87 23.56 -17.27
CA ILE A 176 16.24 24.96 -17.23
C ILE A 176 15.41 25.58 -18.33
N ALA A 177 14.30 26.23 -17.97
CA ALA A 177 13.51 27.07 -18.86
C ALA A 177 14.31 28.32 -19.28
N GLY A 178 15.47 28.11 -19.88
CA GLY A 178 16.19 29.07 -20.67
C GLY A 178 15.86 28.73 -22.11
N ASN A 179 15.20 29.65 -22.81
CA ASN A 179 15.07 29.57 -24.26
C ASN A 179 16.45 29.32 -24.87
N ALA A 180 16.75 28.08 -25.26
CA ALA A 180 17.92 27.76 -26.06
C ALA A 180 17.63 28.25 -27.48
N THR A 181 17.82 29.54 -27.71
CA THR A 181 17.71 30.13 -29.05
C THR A 181 18.87 29.78 -29.95
N ASP A 182 19.97 29.22 -29.45
CA ASP A 182 21.08 28.74 -30.27
C ASP A 182 21.65 27.46 -29.68
N GLY A 183 21.81 26.45 -30.53
CA GLY A 183 22.31 25.12 -30.18
C GLY A 183 23.72 25.14 -29.59
N TYR A 184 24.16 23.97 -29.14
CA TYR A 184 25.47 23.70 -28.55
C TYR A 184 26.63 24.47 -29.24
N GLY A 185 27.17 25.51 -28.59
CA GLY A 185 28.32 26.24 -29.12
C GLY A 185 28.71 27.50 -28.34
N ALA A 186 30.02 27.62 -28.09
CA ALA A 186 30.78 28.76 -27.58
C ALA A 186 30.88 28.96 -26.05
N VAL A 187 31.97 28.42 -25.51
CA VAL A 187 32.61 28.85 -24.26
C VAL A 187 33.17 30.26 -24.45
N GLY A 188 32.41 31.28 -24.09
CA GLY A 188 32.82 32.68 -24.18
C GLY A 188 32.44 33.47 -22.93
N ALA A 189 33.37 33.55 -21.98
CA ALA A 189 33.54 34.62 -20.98
C ALA A 189 32.30 35.40 -20.51
N ALA A 190 31.26 34.73 -20.02
CA ALA A 190 30.30 35.23 -19.03
C ALA A 190 29.37 34.09 -18.60
N ASN A 191 29.79 33.26 -17.63
CA ASN A 191 28.91 32.30 -16.98
C ASN A 191 27.96 33.04 -16.01
N SER A 192 27.12 33.93 -16.53
CA SER A 192 25.97 34.44 -15.80
C SER A 192 24.76 33.65 -16.25
N VAL A 193 24.34 32.71 -15.41
CA VAL A 193 23.02 32.11 -15.53
C VAL A 193 22.02 33.23 -15.27
N ASN A 194 21.42 33.78 -16.32
CA ASN A 194 20.39 34.79 -16.18
C ASN A 194 19.08 34.07 -15.81
N GLY A 195 18.83 33.91 -14.52
CA GLY A 195 17.63 33.27 -14.01
C GLY A 195 17.64 33.13 -12.49
N THR A 196 16.46 33.00 -11.91
CA THR A 196 16.29 32.62 -10.50
C THR A 196 16.23 31.09 -10.43
N LEU A 197 17.18 30.45 -9.75
CA LEU A 197 17.16 29.00 -9.55
C LEU A 197 16.38 28.72 -8.25
N SER A 198 15.18 28.14 -8.34
CA SER A 198 14.43 27.71 -7.15
C SER A 198 14.58 26.19 -6.98
N ILE A 199 14.96 25.77 -5.77
CA ILE A 199 15.01 24.35 -5.40
C ILE A 199 13.68 24.04 -4.72
N VAL A 200 12.98 22.99 -5.18
CA VAL A 200 11.78 22.47 -4.51
C VAL A 200 12.10 21.09 -4.00
N SER A 201 12.06 20.91 -2.68
CA SER A 201 12.31 19.62 -2.03
C SER A 201 11.24 19.29 -1.00
N SER A 202 11.39 18.12 -0.38
CA SER A 202 10.52 17.65 0.71
C SER A 202 10.56 18.54 1.96
N GLU A 203 11.54 19.44 2.07
CA GLU A 203 11.68 20.41 3.17
C GLU A 203 11.05 21.77 2.85
N GLY A 204 10.66 22.00 1.59
CA GLY A 204 10.01 23.23 1.12
C GLY A 204 10.56 23.72 -0.22
N THR A 205 10.02 24.86 -0.68
CA THR A 205 10.58 25.60 -1.82
C THR A 205 11.59 26.61 -1.29
N ASP A 206 12.86 26.48 -1.67
CA ASP A 206 13.87 27.48 -1.37
C ASP A 206 13.72 28.68 -2.31
N ALA A 207 13.70 29.87 -1.72
CA ALA A 207 13.36 31.12 -2.38
C ALA A 207 14.56 31.64 -3.17
N GLY A 208 14.75 31.09 -4.37
CA GLY A 208 15.55 31.67 -5.44
C GLY A 208 17.03 31.87 -5.09
N LEU A 209 17.84 30.85 -5.34
CA LEU A 209 19.29 31.00 -5.43
C LEU A 209 19.58 31.92 -6.61
N GLY A 210 19.98 33.16 -6.32
CA GLY A 210 20.32 34.15 -7.34
C GLY A 210 21.48 33.64 -8.18
N ALA A 211 21.22 33.25 -9.44
CA ALA A 211 22.23 32.64 -10.30
C ALA A 211 23.07 33.67 -11.09
N VAL A 212 22.80 34.97 -10.88
CA VAL A 212 23.49 36.07 -11.56
C VAL A 212 24.91 36.20 -11.03
N GLY A 213 25.90 35.94 -11.89
CA GLY A 213 27.32 36.14 -11.61
C GLY A 213 28.02 35.03 -10.82
N ASN A 214 27.32 33.95 -10.44
CA ASN A 214 27.94 32.82 -9.74
C ASN A 214 28.62 31.86 -10.72
N SER A 215 29.82 31.41 -10.37
CA SER A 215 30.51 30.32 -11.06
C SER A 215 29.79 28.98 -10.82
N ALA A 216 29.98 28.00 -11.70
CA ALA A 216 29.37 26.68 -11.58
C ALA A 216 29.66 26.01 -10.21
N ALA A 217 30.86 26.24 -9.65
CA ALA A 217 31.25 25.72 -8.34
C ALA A 217 30.50 26.41 -7.19
N GLU A 218 30.30 27.72 -7.27
CA GLU A 218 29.54 28.48 -6.27
C GLU A 218 28.06 28.08 -6.29
N LEU A 219 27.50 27.82 -7.47
CA LEU A 219 26.12 27.36 -7.60
C LEU A 219 25.93 25.94 -7.06
N ALA A 220 26.84 25.01 -7.36
CA ALA A 220 26.79 23.65 -6.81
C ALA A 220 26.95 23.64 -5.28
N THR A 221 27.81 24.51 -4.74
CA THR A 221 27.95 24.69 -3.29
C THR A 221 26.66 25.22 -2.68
N ALA A 222 26.05 26.24 -3.29
CA ALA A 222 24.82 26.83 -2.80
C ALA A 222 23.66 25.81 -2.78
N ILE A 223 23.55 24.96 -3.80
CA ILE A 223 22.57 23.86 -3.85
C ILE A 223 22.80 22.86 -2.72
N ASN A 224 24.05 22.42 -2.53
CA ASN A 224 24.41 21.45 -1.48
C ASN A 224 24.23 22.00 -0.05
N THR A 225 24.27 23.33 0.12
CA THR A 225 24.05 23.97 1.42
C THR A 225 22.58 24.25 1.70
N SER A 226 21.80 24.54 0.67
CA SER A 226 20.37 24.81 0.79
C SER A 226 19.55 23.55 1.01
N ASP A 227 20.02 22.39 0.55
CA ASP A 227 19.25 21.15 0.58
C ASP A 227 20.13 19.92 0.86
N SER A 228 19.80 19.16 1.91
CA SER A 228 20.52 17.93 2.26
C SER A 228 20.20 16.71 1.38
N SER A 229 19.11 16.76 0.63
CA SER A 229 18.62 15.70 -0.26
C SER A 229 19.11 15.86 -1.71
N ALA A 230 19.39 17.09 -2.14
CA ALA A 230 19.97 17.38 -3.46
C ALA A 230 21.50 17.46 -3.38
N LYS A 231 22.20 16.68 -4.22
CA LYS A 231 23.67 16.80 -4.38
C LYS A 231 24.03 17.31 -5.77
N ALA A 232 24.65 18.49 -5.83
CA ALA A 232 25.19 19.09 -7.03
C ALA A 232 26.72 18.99 -7.07
N ASP A 233 27.27 18.62 -8.22
CA ASP A 233 28.72 18.64 -8.50
C ASP A 233 28.96 19.54 -9.72
N ALA A 234 30.05 20.31 -9.68
CA ALA A 234 30.40 21.25 -10.74
C ALA A 234 31.74 20.86 -11.36
N ARG A 235 31.74 20.69 -12.69
CA ARG A 235 32.96 20.39 -13.45
C ARG A 235 33.15 21.40 -14.56
N THR A 236 34.31 22.05 -14.56
CA THR A 236 34.77 22.88 -15.67
C THR A 236 35.71 22.04 -16.53
N GLY A 237 35.24 21.63 -17.71
CA GLY A 237 36.10 21.02 -18.73
C GLY A 237 36.70 22.10 -19.62
N VAL A 238 37.99 22.01 -19.90
CA VAL A 238 38.66 22.80 -20.95
C VAL A 238 39.08 21.81 -22.03
N GLU A 239 38.43 21.88 -23.19
CA GLU A 239 38.95 21.26 -24.40
C GLU A 239 40.01 22.21 -24.99
N LEU A 240 41.20 21.66 -25.24
CA LEU A 240 42.27 22.35 -25.96
C LEU A 240 42.23 21.80 -27.40
N ASP A 241 41.91 22.67 -28.36
CA ASP A 241 42.11 22.41 -29.79
C ASP A 241 43.60 22.27 -30.14
#